data_AF-A0A3D2I1W2-F1
#
_entry.id   AF-A0A3D2I1W2-F1
#
_cell.length_a   1.000
_cell.length_b   1.000
_cell.length_c   1.000
_cell.angle_alpha   90.00
_cell.angle_beta   90.00
_cell.angle_gamma   90.00
#
_symmetry.space_group_name_H-M   'P 1'
#
loop_
_entity.id
_entity.type
_entity.pdbx_description
1 polymer ?
#
loop_
_entity_poly.entity_id
_entity_poly.type
_entity_poly.pdbx_seq_one_letter_code
_entity_poly.pdbx_strand_id
1 'polypeptide(L)'
;MKKAAKGIVVILAAVMVVLCFSKQGSAKVNNRAKKLTKEFTNYAAYMAVYKGGTTKKFSSSSARKQVCAQNERYCNGDSLKKVSKRLFGKNTPYIAATIGEWGADFPYLSGFKMSKTGRNKYVIKAKIMNECELGYTEQWGNLKLYVKKSSKSSYGYVATKLVVKAM
;
A
#
# COMPACT_ATOMS: atom_id res chain seq x y z
N MET A 1 39.16 38.92 -8.86
CA MET A 1 38.67 37.83 -7.97
C MET A 1 37.13 37.77 -7.88
N LYS A 2 36.36 37.53 -8.96
CA LYS A 2 34.87 37.50 -8.89
C LYS A 2 34.17 36.30 -9.54
N LYS A 3 34.88 35.41 -10.26
CA LYS A 3 34.26 34.25 -10.95
C LYS A 3 34.30 32.95 -10.14
N ALA A 4 35.37 32.71 -9.37
CA ALA A 4 35.51 31.48 -8.57
C ALA A 4 34.49 31.38 -7.42
N ALA A 5 34.15 32.50 -6.77
CA ALA A 5 33.18 32.53 -5.67
C ALA A 5 31.76 32.15 -6.10
N LYS A 6 31.35 32.49 -7.35
CA LYS A 6 30.01 32.17 -7.85
C LYS A 6 29.83 30.67 -8.15
N GLY A 7 30.89 30.00 -8.62
CA GLY A 7 30.84 28.56 -8.88
C GLY A 7 30.67 27.72 -7.61
N ILE A 8 31.38 28.09 -6.54
CA ILE A 8 31.30 27.39 -5.25
C ILE A 8 29.91 27.56 -4.60
N VAL A 9 29.31 28.75 -4.67
CA VAL A 9 27.97 29.00 -4.12
C VAL A 9 26.88 28.22 -4.86
N VAL A 10 26.99 28.09 -6.18
CA VAL A 10 26.03 27.32 -6.99
C VAL A 10 26.13 25.82 -6.67
N ILE A 11 27.35 25.30 -6.48
CA ILE A 11 27.57 23.89 -6.10
C ILE A 11 27.05 23.63 -4.67
N LEU A 12 27.30 24.53 -3.72
CA LEU A 12 26.78 24.40 -2.35
C LEU A 12 25.24 24.40 -2.30
N ALA A 13 24.61 25.27 -3.10
CA ALA A 13 23.15 25.32 -3.22
C ALA A 13 22.58 24.05 -3.88
N ALA A 14 23.23 23.52 -4.92
CA ALA A 14 22.81 22.27 -5.55
C ALA A 14 22.95 21.07 -4.60
N VAL A 15 24.03 21.00 -3.82
CA VAL A 15 24.27 19.94 -2.82
C VAL A 15 23.27 20.05 -1.66
N MET A 16 22.98 21.26 -1.17
CA MET A 16 21.93 21.48 -0.15
C MET A 16 20.54 21.10 -0.67
N VAL A 17 20.20 21.41 -1.92
CA VAL A 17 18.91 21.01 -2.51
C VAL A 17 18.80 19.48 -2.62
N VAL A 18 19.87 18.79 -3.05
CA VAL A 18 19.90 17.32 -3.12
C VAL A 18 19.83 16.69 -1.72
N LEU A 19 20.48 17.27 -0.71
CA LEU A 19 20.43 16.81 0.68
C LEU A 19 19.09 17.11 1.37
N CYS A 20 18.41 18.20 1.01
CA CYS A 20 17.06 18.51 1.48
C CYS A 20 16.00 17.56 0.89
N PHE A 21 16.25 16.94 -0.28
CA PHE A 21 15.36 15.94 -0.87
C PHE A 21 15.69 14.48 -0.48
N SER A 22 16.86 14.21 0.11
CA SER A 22 17.30 12.85 0.44
C SER A 22 16.88 12.36 1.83
N LYS A 23 16.30 13.21 2.68
CA LYS A 23 15.51 12.71 3.82
C LYS A 23 14.19 12.16 3.28
N GLN A 24 14.19 10.90 2.82
CA GLN A 24 13.01 10.03 2.81
C GLN A 24 12.53 9.88 4.25
N GLY A 25 11.90 10.95 4.76
CA GLY A 25 11.55 11.09 6.15
C GLY A 25 10.54 10.02 6.54
N SER A 26 10.79 9.40 7.69
CA SER A 26 9.77 8.70 8.45
C SER A 26 8.54 9.60 8.56
N ALA A 27 7.42 9.16 8.03
CA ALA A 27 6.16 9.85 8.10
C ALA A 27 5.28 9.17 9.15
N LYS A 28 4.57 9.95 9.96
CA LYS A 28 3.61 9.38 10.92
C LYS A 28 2.50 8.66 10.13
N VAL A 29 2.31 7.37 10.40
CA VAL A 29 1.21 6.60 9.80
C VAL A 29 -0.09 7.08 10.44
N ASN A 30 -0.88 7.86 9.70
CA ASN A 30 -2.16 8.35 10.20
C ASN A 30 -3.28 7.29 10.09
N ASN A 31 -4.39 7.50 10.81
CA ASN A 31 -5.49 6.52 10.86
C ASN A 31 -6.10 6.23 9.50
N ARG A 32 -6.16 7.22 8.59
CA ARG A 32 -6.72 6.99 7.25
C ARG A 32 -5.81 6.10 6.40
N ALA A 33 -4.48 6.27 6.50
CA ALA A 33 -3.50 5.40 5.86
C ALA A 33 -3.56 3.97 6.40
N LYS A 34 -3.70 3.80 7.72
CA LYS A 34 -3.92 2.46 8.33
C LYS A 34 -5.19 1.81 7.81
N LYS A 35 -6.33 2.53 7.82
CA LYS A 35 -7.61 2.05 7.31
C LYS A 35 -7.51 1.60 5.85
N LEU A 36 -6.92 2.42 4.97
CA LEU A 36 -6.68 2.02 3.58
C LEU A 36 -5.84 0.75 3.47
N THR A 37 -4.78 0.64 4.28
CA THR A 37 -3.86 -0.51 4.19
C THR A 37 -4.54 -1.81 4.65
N LYS A 38 -5.41 -1.75 5.66
CA LYS A 38 -6.20 -2.91 6.12
C LYS A 38 -7.17 -3.45 5.06
N GLU A 39 -7.60 -2.64 4.11
CA GLU A 39 -8.44 -3.11 2.99
C GLU A 39 -7.70 -4.09 2.06
N PHE A 40 -6.37 -4.22 2.19
CA PHE A 40 -5.53 -5.14 1.43
C PHE A 40 -5.16 -6.41 2.20
N THR A 41 -5.60 -6.59 3.46
CA THR A 41 -5.19 -7.71 4.32
C THR A 41 -5.38 -9.07 3.64
N ASN A 42 -6.61 -9.38 3.23
CA ASN A 42 -6.96 -10.66 2.61
C ASN A 42 -6.20 -10.90 1.31
N TYR A 43 -6.16 -9.90 0.41
CA TYR A 43 -5.39 -10.04 -0.83
C TYR A 43 -3.90 -10.22 -0.57
N ALA A 44 -3.34 -9.54 0.44
CA ALA A 44 -1.93 -9.66 0.79
C ALA A 44 -1.60 -11.03 1.40
N ALA A 45 -2.46 -11.54 2.28
CA ALA A 45 -2.38 -12.90 2.81
C ALA A 45 -2.41 -13.94 1.69
N TYR A 46 -3.33 -13.79 0.72
CA TYR A 46 -3.41 -14.66 -0.45
C TYR A 46 -2.14 -14.67 -1.28
N MET A 47 -1.56 -13.49 -1.52
CA MET A 47 -0.30 -13.41 -2.23
C MET A 47 0.85 -14.02 -1.44
N ALA A 48 0.86 -13.92 -0.11
CA ALA A 48 1.92 -14.48 0.73
C ALA A 48 1.85 -16.01 0.75
N VAL A 49 0.71 -16.57 1.13
CA VAL A 49 0.52 -18.01 1.37
C VAL A 49 0.47 -18.81 0.08
N TYR A 50 -0.38 -18.42 -0.87
CA TYR A 50 -0.67 -19.25 -2.05
C TYR A 50 0.16 -18.92 -3.28
N LYS A 51 0.94 -17.84 -3.24
CA LYS A 51 1.67 -17.33 -4.42
C LYS A 51 3.14 -17.02 -4.15
N GLY A 52 3.66 -17.26 -2.93
CA GLY A 52 5.07 -17.02 -2.58
C GLY A 52 5.47 -15.53 -2.58
N GLY A 53 4.51 -14.62 -2.51
CA GLY A 53 4.72 -13.17 -2.65
C GLY A 53 4.64 -12.66 -4.09
N THR A 54 4.46 -11.35 -4.26
CA THR A 54 4.39 -10.73 -5.58
C THR A 54 4.58 -9.22 -5.54
N THR A 55 4.66 -8.61 -6.72
CA THR A 55 4.38 -7.18 -6.91
C THR A 55 3.20 -6.98 -7.84
N LYS A 56 2.23 -6.16 -7.41
CA LYS A 56 1.06 -5.79 -8.22
C LYS A 56 0.97 -4.28 -8.39
N LYS A 57 0.93 -3.79 -9.63
CA LYS A 57 0.69 -2.38 -9.97
C LYS A 57 -0.78 -2.18 -10.34
N PHE A 58 -1.41 -1.12 -9.84
CA PHE A 58 -2.86 -0.90 -9.98
C PHE A 58 -3.24 0.03 -11.13
N SER A 59 -2.38 0.17 -12.14
CA SER A 59 -2.65 0.95 -13.35
C SER A 59 -3.74 0.30 -14.21
N SER A 60 -3.74 -1.02 -14.35
CA SER A 60 -4.73 -1.76 -15.15
C SER A 60 -6.00 -2.10 -14.36
N SER A 61 -7.13 -2.22 -15.07
CA SER A 61 -8.40 -2.68 -14.49
C SER A 61 -8.28 -4.09 -13.94
N SER A 62 -7.66 -5.01 -14.68
CA SER A 62 -7.43 -6.40 -14.26
C SER A 62 -6.71 -6.50 -12.91
N ALA A 63 -5.65 -5.72 -12.69
CA ALA A 63 -4.94 -5.72 -11.41
C ALA A 63 -5.79 -5.22 -10.24
N ARG A 64 -6.66 -4.23 -10.47
CA ARG A 64 -7.59 -3.74 -9.45
C ARG A 64 -8.67 -4.76 -9.13
N LYS A 65 -9.16 -5.49 -10.14
CA LYS A 65 -10.17 -6.55 -9.98
C LYS A 65 -9.70 -7.62 -8.98
N GLN A 66 -8.46 -8.10 -9.13
CA GLN A 66 -7.90 -9.14 -8.26
C GLN A 66 -7.91 -8.74 -6.78
N VAL A 67 -7.62 -7.47 -6.46
CA VAL A 67 -7.69 -6.97 -5.08
C VAL A 67 -9.13 -6.85 -4.61
N CYS A 68 -10.02 -6.26 -5.43
CA CYS A 68 -11.41 -6.06 -5.05
C CYS A 68 -12.15 -7.39 -4.79
N ALA A 69 -11.81 -8.44 -5.55
CA ALA A 69 -12.44 -9.76 -5.41
C ALA A 69 -12.19 -10.40 -4.03
N GLN A 70 -11.08 -10.05 -3.39
CA GLN A 70 -10.70 -10.56 -2.06
C GLN A 70 -11.00 -9.54 -0.94
N ASN A 71 -11.69 -8.43 -1.22
CA ASN A 71 -11.95 -7.38 -0.24
C ASN A 71 -13.28 -7.62 0.49
N GLU A 72 -13.26 -7.57 1.82
CA GLU A 72 -14.41 -7.84 2.68
C GLU A 72 -15.65 -7.00 2.34
N ARG A 73 -15.48 -5.72 1.97
CA ARG A 73 -16.63 -4.88 1.61
C ARG A 73 -17.36 -5.42 0.39
N TYR A 74 -16.62 -5.92 -0.58
CA TYR A 74 -17.20 -6.55 -1.76
C TYR A 74 -17.93 -7.84 -1.37
N CYS A 75 -17.32 -8.67 -0.52
CA CYS A 75 -17.97 -9.87 0.03
C CYS A 75 -19.26 -9.52 0.79
N ASN A 76 -19.29 -8.39 1.48
CA ASN A 76 -20.45 -7.89 2.23
C ASN A 76 -21.43 -7.05 1.39
N GLY A 77 -21.37 -7.15 0.06
CA GLY A 77 -22.37 -6.59 -0.86
C GLY A 77 -22.07 -5.21 -1.47
N ASP A 78 -20.94 -4.56 -1.15
CA ASP A 78 -20.54 -3.34 -1.89
C ASP A 78 -20.20 -3.69 -3.35
N SER A 79 -20.65 -2.87 -4.31
CA SER A 79 -20.31 -3.11 -5.71
C SER A 79 -18.80 -2.97 -5.98
N LEU A 80 -18.27 -3.76 -6.93
CA LEU A 80 -16.86 -3.71 -7.34
C LEU A 80 -16.42 -2.30 -7.76
N LYS A 81 -17.30 -1.55 -8.41
CA LYS A 81 -17.07 -0.14 -8.79
C LYS A 81 -16.83 0.73 -7.56
N LYS A 82 -17.65 0.59 -6.52
CA LYS A 82 -17.57 1.35 -5.26
C LYS A 82 -16.29 1.03 -4.50
N VAL A 83 -15.97 -0.26 -4.33
CA VAL A 83 -14.72 -0.70 -3.69
C VAL A 83 -13.51 -0.19 -4.47
N SER A 84 -13.48 -0.38 -5.80
CA SER A 84 -12.38 0.09 -6.65
C SER A 84 -12.17 1.60 -6.57
N LYS A 85 -13.25 2.40 -6.57
CA LYS A 85 -13.16 3.86 -6.44
C LYS A 85 -12.56 4.27 -5.10
N ARG A 86 -12.94 3.59 -4.01
CA ARG A 86 -12.39 3.84 -2.66
C ARG A 86 -10.90 3.54 -2.56
N LEU A 87 -10.47 2.39 -3.05
CA LEU A 87 -9.09 1.92 -2.94
C LEU A 87 -8.14 2.63 -3.91
N PHE A 88 -8.58 2.86 -5.16
CA PHE A 88 -7.71 3.28 -6.27
C PHE A 88 -8.07 4.64 -6.85
N GLY A 89 -9.18 5.25 -6.43
CA GLY A 89 -9.69 6.49 -7.03
C GLY A 89 -10.21 6.32 -8.45
N LYS A 90 -10.44 5.07 -8.89
CA LYS A 90 -10.86 4.72 -10.26
C LYS A 90 -11.93 3.64 -10.22
N ASN A 91 -12.90 3.75 -11.13
CA ASN A 91 -13.89 2.69 -11.31
C ASN A 91 -13.26 1.50 -12.05
N THR A 92 -13.77 0.31 -11.76
CA THR A 92 -13.42 -0.92 -12.45
C THR A 92 -14.73 -1.64 -12.81
N PRO A 93 -14.91 -2.08 -14.07
CA PRO A 93 -16.14 -2.76 -14.49
C PRO A 93 -16.32 -4.09 -13.76
N TYR A 94 -17.59 -4.44 -13.52
CA TYR A 94 -18.01 -5.64 -12.79
C TYR A 94 -17.53 -6.92 -13.49
N ILE A 95 -17.18 -7.93 -12.69
CA ILE A 95 -17.05 -9.34 -13.06
C ILE A 95 -17.39 -10.19 -11.83
N ALA A 96 -17.71 -11.47 -12.02
CA ALA A 96 -17.86 -12.43 -10.94
C ALA A 96 -16.59 -12.44 -10.06
N ALA A 97 -16.78 -12.45 -8.74
CA ALA A 97 -15.66 -12.53 -7.81
C ALA A 97 -15.35 -13.97 -7.48
N THR A 98 -14.06 -14.24 -7.33
CA THR A 98 -13.58 -15.46 -6.70
C THR A 98 -13.44 -15.14 -5.22
N ILE A 99 -14.41 -15.61 -4.43
CA ILE A 99 -14.37 -15.51 -2.97
C ILE A 99 -13.35 -16.54 -2.49
N GLY A 100 -12.34 -16.09 -1.75
CA GLY A 100 -11.56 -16.98 -0.91
C GLY A 100 -12.11 -16.89 0.50
N GLU A 101 -12.76 -17.96 0.98
CA GLU A 101 -12.95 -18.12 2.42
C GLU A 101 -11.60 -18.45 3.04
N TRP A 102 -11.26 -17.77 4.13
CA TRP A 102 -10.01 -17.99 4.88
C TRP A 102 -10.11 -19.15 5.89
N GLY A 103 -11.23 -19.89 5.89
CA GLY A 103 -11.50 -20.88 6.93
C GLY A 103 -11.44 -20.24 8.32
N ALA A 104 -10.73 -20.88 9.24
CA ALA A 104 -10.53 -20.40 10.60
C ALA A 104 -9.31 -19.45 10.79
N ASP A 105 -8.58 -19.15 9.71
CA ASP A 105 -7.43 -18.26 9.79
C ASP A 105 -7.86 -16.79 9.65
N PHE A 106 -7.45 -15.97 10.60
CA PHE A 106 -7.77 -14.55 10.64
C PHE A 106 -6.53 -13.71 10.34
N PRO A 107 -6.21 -13.45 9.04
CA PRO A 107 -5.08 -12.62 8.71
C PRO A 107 -5.28 -11.20 9.22
N TYR A 108 -4.22 -10.61 9.77
CA TYR A 108 -4.20 -9.22 10.18
C TYR A 108 -2.87 -8.54 9.85
N LEU A 109 -2.88 -7.21 9.84
CA LEU A 109 -1.69 -6.41 9.59
C LEU A 109 -1.18 -5.75 10.87
N SER A 110 0.12 -5.86 11.13
CA SER A 110 0.78 -5.28 12.30
C SER A 110 2.04 -4.47 11.92
N GLY A 111 2.62 -3.74 12.88
CA GLY A 111 3.92 -3.09 12.71
C GLY A 111 3.95 -1.98 11.64
N PHE A 112 2.87 -1.22 11.47
CA PHE A 112 2.76 -0.18 10.45
C PHE A 112 3.87 0.88 10.54
N LYS A 113 4.61 1.06 9.44
CA LYS A 113 5.60 2.14 9.27
C LYS A 113 5.34 2.85 7.95
N MET A 114 5.45 4.17 7.90
CA MET A 114 5.22 4.95 6.69
C MET A 114 6.42 5.83 6.40
N SER A 115 6.80 5.95 5.13
CA SER A 115 7.83 6.87 4.69
C SER A 115 7.40 7.60 3.43
N LYS A 116 7.84 8.86 3.32
CA LYS A 116 7.61 9.67 2.13
C LYS A 116 8.60 9.26 1.05
N THR A 117 8.11 9.02 -0.16
CA THR A 117 8.92 8.60 -1.32
C THR A 117 8.95 9.64 -2.43
N GLY A 118 8.16 10.70 -2.31
CA GLY A 118 8.14 11.83 -3.24
C GLY A 118 7.00 12.79 -2.95
N ARG A 119 6.78 13.78 -3.83
CA ARG A 119 5.66 14.73 -3.71
C ARG A 119 4.33 13.98 -3.70
N ASN A 120 3.62 14.04 -2.56
CA ASN A 120 2.35 13.35 -2.32
C ASN A 120 2.40 11.82 -2.47
N LYS A 121 3.59 11.20 -2.47
CA LYS A 121 3.80 9.76 -2.62
C LYS A 121 4.42 9.20 -1.35
N TYR A 122 3.90 8.06 -0.92
CA TYR A 122 4.31 7.41 0.32
C TYR A 122 4.34 5.90 0.13
N VAL A 123 5.10 5.22 0.99
CA VAL A 123 5.04 3.77 1.15
C VAL A 123 4.68 3.45 2.60
N ILE A 124 3.76 2.52 2.78
CA ILE A 124 3.34 1.98 4.07
C ILE A 124 3.84 0.54 4.12
N LYS A 125 4.64 0.21 5.13
CA LYS A 125 5.13 -1.13 5.42
C LYS A 125 4.32 -1.71 6.57
N ALA A 126 3.98 -2.99 6.49
CA ALA A 126 3.34 -3.74 7.58
C ALA A 126 3.77 -5.21 7.51
N LYS A 127 3.60 -5.94 8.61
CA LYS A 127 3.71 -7.39 8.66
C LYS A 127 2.34 -8.00 8.38
N ILE A 128 2.33 -9.11 7.66
CA ILE A 128 1.16 -9.97 7.46
C ILE A 128 1.26 -11.04 8.52
N MET A 129 0.32 -11.03 9.45
CA MET A 129 0.24 -11.95 10.57
C MET A 129 -1.00 -12.82 10.41
N ASN A 130 -0.96 -14.01 11.00
CA ASN A 130 -2.12 -14.85 11.23
C ASN A 130 -2.21 -15.20 12.71
N GLU A 131 -3.43 -15.37 13.19
CA GLU A 131 -3.72 -15.98 14.48
C GLU A 131 -4.39 -17.32 14.17
N CYS A 132 -3.69 -18.41 14.49
CA CYS A 132 -4.21 -19.76 14.31
C CYS A 132 -5.22 -20.06 15.45
N GLU A 133 -6.15 -21.00 15.23
CA GLU A 133 -7.12 -21.42 16.26
C GLU A 133 -6.45 -21.88 17.58
N LEU A 134 -5.22 -22.37 17.52
CA LEU A 134 -4.44 -22.81 18.69
C LEU A 134 -3.83 -21.65 19.51
N GLY A 135 -4.13 -20.39 19.16
CA GLY A 135 -3.69 -19.19 19.90
C GLY A 135 -2.25 -18.73 19.62
N TYR A 136 -1.56 -19.37 18.68
CA TYR A 136 -0.23 -18.93 18.25
C TYR A 136 -0.35 -17.90 17.13
N THR A 137 0.58 -16.94 17.14
CA THR A 137 0.71 -15.97 16.05
C THR A 137 1.89 -16.32 15.16
N GLU A 138 1.65 -16.31 13.86
CA GLU A 138 2.69 -16.53 12.87
C GLU A 138 2.76 -15.35 11.89
N GLN A 139 3.96 -15.10 11.37
CA GLN A 139 4.15 -14.09 10.35
C GLN A 139 4.17 -14.77 8.98
N TRP A 140 3.14 -14.55 8.15
CA TRP A 140 3.10 -15.05 6.77
C TRP A 140 3.95 -14.24 5.81
N GLY A 141 4.24 -12.97 6.13
CA GLY A 141 5.02 -12.15 5.22
C GLY A 141 5.11 -10.68 5.58
N ASN A 142 5.60 -9.91 4.60
CA ASN A 142 5.77 -8.48 4.68
C ASN A 142 5.05 -7.78 3.53
N LEU A 143 4.32 -6.72 3.86
CA LEU A 143 3.59 -5.86 2.94
C LEU A 143 4.30 -4.51 2.76
N LYS A 144 4.38 -4.03 1.52
CA LYS A 144 4.65 -2.62 1.18
C LYS A 144 3.56 -2.10 0.25
N LEU A 145 2.69 -1.22 0.77
CA LEU A 145 1.67 -0.53 0.00
C LEU A 145 2.14 0.88 -0.38
N TYR A 146 2.25 1.13 -1.69
CA TYR A 146 2.57 2.44 -2.23
C TYR A 146 1.28 3.22 -2.48
N VAL A 147 1.20 4.39 -1.87
CA VAL A 147 0.01 5.24 -1.90
C VAL A 147 0.32 6.65 -2.38
N LYS A 148 -0.66 7.27 -3.02
CA LYS A 148 -0.64 8.69 -3.40
C LYS A 148 -1.72 9.43 -2.64
N LYS A 149 -1.39 10.58 -2.05
CA LYS A 149 -2.38 11.46 -1.41
C LYS A 149 -3.41 11.92 -2.45
N SER A 150 -4.69 11.80 -2.13
CA SER A 150 -5.78 12.10 -3.05
C SER A 150 -7.02 12.52 -2.27
N SER A 151 -7.59 13.68 -2.61
CA SER A 151 -8.87 14.15 -2.07
C SER A 151 -10.06 13.32 -2.57
N LYS A 152 -9.88 12.56 -3.66
CA LYS A 152 -10.94 11.75 -4.28
C LYS A 152 -11.19 10.40 -3.59
N SER A 153 -10.39 10.04 -2.58
CA SER A 153 -10.58 8.81 -1.80
C SER A 153 -11.11 9.13 -0.41
N SER A 154 -12.02 8.29 0.09
CA SER A 154 -12.51 8.32 1.47
C SER A 154 -11.38 8.17 2.51
N TYR A 155 -10.26 7.56 2.13
CA TYR A 155 -9.08 7.41 3.00
C TYR A 155 -8.07 8.56 2.84
N GLY A 156 -8.32 9.55 1.98
CA GLY A 156 -7.35 10.62 1.66
C GLY A 156 -6.10 10.14 0.91
N TYR A 157 -6.06 8.85 0.54
CA TYR A 157 -4.98 8.20 -0.19
C TYR A 157 -5.57 7.19 -1.19
N VAL A 158 -4.89 6.99 -2.31
CA VAL A 158 -5.19 5.91 -3.25
C VAL A 158 -4.00 4.98 -3.38
N ALA A 159 -4.26 3.68 -3.46
CA ALA A 159 -3.25 2.67 -3.69
C ALA A 159 -2.77 2.69 -5.15
N THR A 160 -1.47 2.50 -5.34
CA THR A 160 -0.83 2.53 -6.66
C THR A 160 -0.04 1.26 -6.96
N LYS A 161 0.56 0.66 -5.94
CA LYS A 161 1.31 -0.59 -6.05
C LYS A 161 1.31 -1.31 -4.70
N LEU A 162 1.15 -2.62 -4.72
CA LEU A 162 1.34 -3.49 -3.58
C LEU A 162 2.55 -4.40 -3.85
N VAL A 163 3.40 -4.57 -2.84
CA VAL A 163 4.47 -5.57 -2.83
C VAL A 163 4.24 -6.44 -1.61
N VAL A 164 4.23 -7.75 -1.82
CA VAL A 164 4.13 -8.78 -0.78
C VAL A 164 5.37 -9.65 -0.90
N LYS A 165 6.05 -9.89 0.21
CA LYS A 165 7.12 -10.87 0.33
C LYS A 165 6.66 -11.94 1.31
N ALA A 166 6.52 -13.18 0.87
CA ALA A 166 6.29 -14.31 1.76
C ALA A 166 7.51 -14.52 2.68
N MET A 167 7.30 -15.13 3.83
CA MET A 167 8.41 -15.57 4.69
C MET A 167 9.17 -16.74 4.07
#